data_AF-U9U3Y1-F1
#
_entry.id   AF-U9U3Y1-F1
#
_cell.length_a   1.000
_cell.length_b   1.000
_cell.length_c   1.000
_cell.angle_alpha   90.00
_cell.angle_beta   90.00
_cell.angle_gamma   90.00
#
_symmetry.space_group_name_H-M   'P 1'
#
loop_
_entity.id
_entity.type
_entity.pdbx_description
1 polymer ?
#
loop_
_entity_poly.entity_id
_entity_poly.type
_entity_poly.pdbx_seq_one_letter_code
_entity_poly.pdbx_strand_id
1 'polypeptide(L)' 'MSQLIEDCLIIIFNELIEEPSSLYSCILVNRFWCRIAMPILWKDPFEFDIGDEDSLSHHRLYNLITSLLPTSSKKLLL' A
#
# COMPACT_ATOMS: atom_id res chain seq x y z
N MET A 1 -3.54 -10.99 -22.86
CA MET A 1 -4.00 -11.85 -21.73
C MET A 1 -3.59 -11.28 -20.36
N SER A 2 -2.49 -10.52 -20.24
CA SER A 2 -2.07 -9.92 -18.96
C SER A 2 -2.90 -8.72 -18.48
N GLN A 3 -3.49 -7.94 -19.39
CA GLN A 3 -4.30 -6.75 -19.05
C GLN A 3 -5.57 -7.11 -18.26
N LEU A 4 -6.29 -8.17 -18.66
CA LEU A 4 -7.50 -8.60 -17.95
C LEU A 4 -7.21 -8.98 -16.49
N ILE A 5 -6.04 -9.56 -16.21
CA ILE A 5 -5.64 -9.93 -14.85
C ILE A 5 -5.31 -8.68 -14.04
N GLU A 6 -4.64 -7.69 -14.65
CA GLU A 6 -4.36 -6.41 -14.02
C GLU A 6 -5.66 -5.65 -13.70
N ASP A 7 -6.59 -5.55 -14.66
CA ASP A 7 -7.88 -4.89 -14.47
C ASP A 7 -8.70 -5.55 -13.35
N CYS A 8 -8.76 -6.89 -13.32
CA CYS A 8 -9.42 -7.62 -12.25
C CYS A 8 -8.78 -7.35 -10.88
N LEU A 9 -7.44 -7.34 -10.78
CA LEU A 9 -6.75 -7.04 -9.52
C LEU A 9 -6.99 -5.60 -9.07
N ILE A 10 -7.04 -4.64 -9.99
CA ILE A 10 -7.37 -3.25 -9.68
C ILE A 10 -8.76 -3.16 -9.05
N ILE A 11 -9.75 -3.83 -9.62
CA ILE A 11 -11.11 -3.85 -9.06
C ILE A 11 -11.10 -4.44 -7.65
N ILE A 12 -10.49 -5.61 -7.47
CA ILE A 12 -10.39 -6.28 -6.16
C ILE A 12 -9.71 -5.38 -5.12
N PHE A 13 -8.59 -4.74 -5.48
CA PHE A 13 -7.85 -3.90 -4.54
C PHE A 13 -8.57 -2.58 -4.22
N ASN A 14 -9.39 -2.04 -5.13
CA ASN A 14 -10.22 -0.87 -4.84
C ASN A 14 -11.32 -1.18 -3.82
N GLU A 15 -11.88 -2.39 -3.82
CA GLU A 15 -12.84 -2.83 -2.79
C GLU A 15 -12.19 -2.97 -1.41
N LEU A 16 -10.86 -3.08 -1.34
CA LEU A 16 -10.10 -3.21 -0.09
C LEU A 16 -9.52 -1.88 0.41
N ILE A 17 -9.88 -0.75 -0.20
CA ILE A 17 -9.26 0.55 0.12
C ILE A 17 -9.60 1.02 1.55
N GLU A 18 -10.78 0.66 2.05
CA GLU A 18 -11.23 0.97 3.42
C GLU A 18 -10.58 0.03 4.47
N GLU A 19 -9.87 -1.01 4.03
CA GLU A 19 -9.14 -1.95 4.89
C GLU A 19 -7.62 -1.97 4.57
N PRO A 20 -6.84 -1.01 5.10
CA PRO A 20 -5.42 -0.85 4.77
C PRO A 20 -4.58 -2.09 5.08
N SER A 21 -4.95 -2.84 6.12
CA SER A 21 -4.28 -4.08 6.55
C SER A 21 -4.46 -5.22 5.54
N SER A 22 -5.64 -5.33 4.92
CA SER A 22 -5.93 -6.26 3.82
C SER A 22 -5.12 -5.89 2.57
N LEU A 23 -5.13 -4.60 2.19
CA LEU A 23 -4.38 -4.12 1.03
C LEU A 23 -2.85 -4.23 1.20
N TYR A 24 -2.35 -4.01 2.43
CA TYR A 24 -0.95 -4.26 2.78
C TYR A 24 -0.56 -5.73 2.58
N SER A 25 -1.42 -6.66 3.00
CA SER A 25 -1.18 -8.10 2.81
C SER A 25 -1.07 -8.45 1.33
N CYS A 26 -1.87 -7.82 0.46
CA CYS A 26 -1.77 -7.98 -0.99
C CYS A 26 -0.43 -7.52 -1.57
N ILE A 27 0.16 -6.46 -1.03
CA ILE A 27 1.48 -5.96 -1.47
C ILE A 27 2.59 -7.00 -1.25
N LEU A 28 2.47 -7.81 -0.19
CA LEU A 28 3.48 -8.81 0.18
C LEU A 28 3.40 -10.12 -0.63
N VAL A 29 2.33 -10.33 -1.41
CA VAL A 29 2.11 -11.60 -2.13
C VAL A 29 3.17 -11.84 -3.21
N ASN A 30 3.37 -10.87 -4.11
CA ASN A 30 4.40 -10.93 -5.15
C ASN A 30 4.65 -9.55 -5.77
N ARG A 31 5.68 -9.43 -6.63
CA ARG A 31 6.06 -8.17 -7.28
C ARG A 31 4.95 -7.57 -8.16
N PHE A 32 4.11 -8.39 -8.77
CA PHE A 32 3.03 -7.93 -9.64
C PHE A 32 1.91 -7.29 -8.83
N TRP A 33 1.46 -7.96 -7.77
CA TRP A 33 0.46 -7.45 -6.83
C TRP A 33 0.94 -6.20 -6.13
N CYS A 34 2.19 -6.20 -5.65
CA CYS A 34 2.86 -5.03 -5.10
C CYS A 34 2.76 -3.81 -6.04
N ARG A 35 3.01 -3.99 -7.33
CA ARG A 35 2.99 -2.89 -8.32
C ARG A 35 1.61 -2.28 -8.53
N ILE A 36 0.55 -3.06 -8.34
CA ILE A 36 -0.84 -2.62 -8.55
C ILE A 36 -1.45 -2.09 -7.26
N ALA A 37 -1.27 -2.79 -6.13
CA ALA A 37 -1.81 -2.41 -4.83
C ALA A 37 -1.16 -1.15 -4.26
N MET A 38 0.12 -0.91 -4.54
CA MET A 38 0.87 0.21 -3.95
C MET A 38 0.32 1.58 -4.35
N PRO A 39 0.06 1.89 -5.64
CA PRO A 39 -0.60 3.15 -6.01
C PRO A 39 -1.99 3.34 -5.41
N ILE A 40 -2.77 2.26 -5.24
CA ILE A 40 -4.13 2.30 -4.69
C ILE A 40 -4.08 2.66 -3.21
N LEU A 41 -3.20 1.99 -2.47
CA LEU A 41 -2.99 2.23 -1.05
C LEU A 41 -2.49 3.66 -0.76
N TRP A 42 -1.67 4.21 -1.66
CA TRP A 42 -1.08 5.54 -1.54
C TRP A 42 -1.94 6.67 -2.11
N LYS A 43 -3.16 6.37 -2.57
CA LYS A 43 -4.05 7.39 -3.13
C LYS A 43 -4.36 8.48 -2.10
N ASP A 44 -4.54 8.09 -0.85
CA ASP A 44 -4.60 9.00 0.28
C ASP A 44 -3.86 8.42 1.50
N PRO A 45 -2.57 8.76 1.71
CA PRO A 45 -1.78 8.21 2.81
C PRO A 45 -2.15 8.80 4.17
N PHE A 46 -3.01 9.82 4.23
CA PHE A 46 -3.35 10.56 5.46
C PHE A 46 -4.84 10.43 5.87
N GLU A 47 -5.72 9.97 4.97
CA GLU A 47 -7.15 9.76 5.28
C GLU A 47 -7.40 8.71 6.38
N PHE A 48 -6.47 7.79 6.56
CA PHE A 48 -6.62 6.71 7.52
C PHE A 48 -6.37 7.10 9.00
N ASP A 49 -6.14 8.38 9.28
CA ASP A 49 -5.90 8.91 10.63
C ASP A 49 -7.21 9.29 11.34
N ILE A 50 -8.37 9.13 10.66
CA ILE A 50 -9.67 9.55 11.15
C ILE A 50 -10.50 8.32 11.54
N GLY A 51 -10.18 7.69 12.68
CA GLY A 51 -11.21 7.05 13.50
C GLY A 51 -11.07 5.60 13.95
N ASP A 52 -10.12 4.79 13.45
CA ASP A 52 -10.10 3.34 13.76
C ASP A 52 -8.79 2.81 14.36
N GLU A 53 -8.94 1.78 15.21
CA GLU A 53 -7.94 1.10 16.07
C GLU A 53 -6.73 0.50 15.35
N ASP A 54 -6.65 0.55 14.02
CA ASP A 54 -5.65 -0.18 13.24
C ASP A 54 -4.37 0.65 13.00
N SER A 55 -3.94 1.41 14.00
CA SER A 55 -2.70 2.23 14.01
C SER A 55 -1.45 1.40 13.69
N LEU A 56 -1.53 0.07 13.87
CA LEU A 56 -0.49 -0.89 13.54
C LEU A 56 -0.27 -1.03 12.02
N SER A 57 -1.31 -0.82 11.20
CA SER A 57 -1.24 -0.89 9.74
C SER A 57 -0.41 0.27 9.16
N HIS A 58 -0.59 1.49 9.70
CA HIS A 58 0.19 2.68 9.33
C HIS A 58 1.66 2.52 9.59
N HIS A 59 2.02 2.05 10.78
CA HIS A 59 3.42 1.86 11.13
C HIS A 59 4.11 0.87 10.18
N ARG A 60 3.42 -0.21 9.78
CA ARG A 60 3.97 -1.19 8.83
C ARG A 60 4.16 -0.58 7.45
N LEU A 61 3.22 0.25 7.01
CA LEU A 61 3.33 0.95 5.73
C LEU A 61 4.47 1.96 5.72
N TYR A 62 4.49 2.89 6.68
CA TYR A 62 5.58 3.84 6.81
C TYR A 62 6.94 3.14 6.92
N ASN A 63 7.03 2.03 7.67
CA ASN A 63 8.27 1.25 7.76
C ASN A 63 8.64 0.60 6.42
N LEU A 64 7.68 0.02 5.70
CA LEU A 64 7.93 -0.61 4.40
C LEU A 64 8.40 0.43 3.38
N ILE A 65 7.79 1.61 3.35
CA ILE A 65 8.18 2.75 2.52
C ILE A 65 9.57 3.23 2.92
N THR A 66 9.79 3.49 4.21
CA THR A 66 11.09 3.89 4.75
C THR A 66 12.16 2.85 4.45
N SER A 67 11.82 1.57 4.41
CA SER A 67 12.76 0.49 4.05
C SER A 67 13.11 0.49 2.57
N LEU A 68 12.13 0.71 1.69
CA LEU A 68 12.25 0.69 0.23
C LEU A 68 12.89 1.95 -0.36
N LEU A 69 12.85 3.07 0.37
CA LEU A 69 13.49 4.30 -0.07
C LEU A 69 15.02 4.14 -0.17
N PRO A 70 15.68 4.72 -1.19
CA PRO A 70 17.13 4.83 -1.23
C PRO A 70 17.66 5.61 -0.02
N THR A 71 18.89 5.30 0.42
CA THR A 71 19.52 5.96 1.58
C THR A 71 19.62 7.49 1.42
N SER A 72 19.73 7.98 0.19
CA SER A 72 19.70 9.41 -0.14
C SER A 72 18.34 10.05 0.19
N SER A 73 17.24 9.38 -0.16
CA SER A 73 15.88 9.86 0.15
C SER A 73 15.59 9.80 1.65
N LYS A 74 16.09 8.78 2.37
CA LYS A 74 15.92 8.68 3.85
C LYS A 74 16.56 9.86 4.59
N LYS A 75 17.68 10.40 4.09
CA LYS A 75 18.38 11.55 4.70
C LYS A 75 17.60 12.87 4.63
N LEU A 76 16.62 12.99 3.74
CA LEU A 76 15.78 14.19 3.61
C LEU A 76 14.57 14.17 4.56
N LEU A 77 14.30 13.01 5.19
CA LEU A 77 13.20 12.83 6.14
C LEU A 77 13.66 13.01 7.61
N LEU A 78 14.95 13.25 7.83
CA LEU A 78 15.61 13.57 9.11
C LEU A 78 15.90 15.07 9.17
#